data_AF-A0A3B4VKS2-F1
#
_entry.id   AF-A0A3B4VKS2-F1
#
_cell.length_a   1.000
_cell.length_b   1.000
_cell.length_c   1.000
_cell.angle_alpha   90.00
_cell.angle_beta   90.00
_cell.angle_gamma   90.00
#
_symmetry.space_group_name_H-M   'P 1'
#
loop_
_entity.id
_entity.type
_entity.pdbx_description
1 polymer ?
#
loop_
_entity_poly.entity_id
_entity_poly.type
_entity_poly.pdbx_seq_one_letter_code
_entity_poly.pdbx_strand_id
1 'polypeptide(L)'
;MVLCEDGECSVCLSPYSRMDRIPRVLHCRHTFCEPCLETMSQARSGLLTVGCPLCRRVTCIGRGLSLQEALWVNSRLWEQIPEEVDAEAEEEEEEEEGEEEDGLKQEAEGERIEAKQQPSSQAERTKLKLPAFFRKFSLTKQHQERIVPGSN
;
A
#
# COMPACT_ATOMS: atom_id res chain seq x y z
N MET A 1 -36.13 4.04 -2.73
CA MET A 1 -35.32 3.04 -1.99
C MET A 1 -33.88 3.29 -2.38
N VAL A 2 -32.90 3.12 -1.48
CA VAL A 2 -31.49 3.23 -1.89
C VAL A 2 -31.14 1.92 -2.59
N LEU A 3 -30.75 2.01 -3.87
CA LEU A 3 -30.13 0.91 -4.60
C LEU A 3 -28.63 1.08 -4.39
N CYS A 4 -28.05 0.36 -3.43
CA CYS A 4 -26.61 0.13 -3.46
C CYS A 4 -26.35 -0.89 -4.57
N GLU A 5 -25.37 -0.65 -5.42
CA GLU A 5 -25.09 -1.56 -6.53
C GLU A 5 -24.41 -2.85 -6.03
N ASP A 6 -24.51 -3.94 -6.80
CA ASP A 6 -24.01 -5.29 -6.47
C ASP A 6 -22.45 -5.40 -6.50
N GLY A 7 -21.77 -4.32 -6.13
CA GLY A 7 -20.31 -4.17 -6.03
C GLY A 7 -19.85 -3.12 -5.01
N GLU A 8 -20.76 -2.48 -4.27
CA GLU A 8 -20.44 -1.38 -3.35
C GLU A 8 -20.66 -1.70 -1.86
N CYS A 9 -19.95 -0.96 -1.01
CA CYS A 9 -20.19 -0.94 0.42
C CYS A 9 -21.27 0.06 0.82
N SER A 10 -22.42 -0.45 1.29
CA SER A 10 -23.59 0.33 1.78
C SER A 10 -23.34 1.29 2.97
N VAL A 11 -22.10 1.40 3.47
CA VAL A 11 -21.71 2.34 4.55
C VAL A 11 -20.93 3.55 4.02
N CYS A 12 -20.05 3.36 3.03
CA CYS A 12 -19.23 4.43 2.46
C CYS A 12 -19.60 4.80 1.02
N LEU A 13 -20.47 4.02 0.36
CA LEU A 13 -20.87 4.17 -1.04
C LEU A 13 -19.62 4.28 -1.94
N SER A 14 -18.82 3.23 -1.88
CA SER A 14 -17.61 3.04 -2.68
C SER A 14 -17.54 1.58 -3.13
N PRO A 15 -16.96 1.29 -4.31
CA PRO A 15 -16.73 -0.08 -4.76
C PRO A 15 -15.82 -0.85 -3.80
N TYR A 16 -15.93 -2.17 -3.82
CA TYR A 16 -14.94 -3.07 -3.22
C TYR A 16 -13.70 -3.20 -4.12
N SER A 17 -12.52 -3.32 -3.50
CA SER A 17 -11.23 -3.51 -4.16
C SER A 17 -10.49 -4.69 -3.54
N ARG A 18 -9.42 -5.18 -4.19
CA ARG A 18 -8.57 -6.23 -3.60
C ARG A 18 -7.52 -5.68 -2.61
N MET A 19 -7.26 -4.38 -2.64
CA MET A 19 -6.23 -3.73 -1.82
C MET A 19 -6.78 -2.99 -0.59
N ASP A 20 -7.65 -1.98 -0.76
CA ASP A 20 -8.07 -1.08 0.34
C ASP A 20 -9.50 -1.37 0.89
N ARG A 21 -10.37 -2.00 0.11
CA ARG A 21 -11.81 -2.19 0.42
C ARG A 21 -12.22 -3.64 0.30
N ILE A 22 -11.49 -4.51 1.00
CA ILE A 22 -11.79 -5.95 1.07
C ILE A 22 -13.23 -6.16 1.59
N PRO A 23 -14.09 -6.94 0.88
CA PRO A 23 -15.48 -7.18 1.29
C PRO A 23 -15.55 -8.22 2.42
N ARG A 24 -15.69 -7.78 3.67
CA ARG A 24 -15.68 -8.65 4.87
C ARG A 24 -17.07 -9.01 5.37
N VAL A 25 -17.28 -10.29 5.68
CA VAL A 25 -18.56 -10.89 6.08
C VAL A 25 -18.68 -10.95 7.60
N LEU A 26 -19.70 -10.29 8.15
CA LEU A 26 -20.05 -10.39 9.58
C LEU A 26 -20.74 -11.74 9.91
N HIS A 27 -20.77 -12.14 11.19
CA HIS A 27 -21.45 -13.38 11.62
C HIS A 27 -22.95 -13.44 11.22
N CYS A 28 -23.56 -12.27 10.95
CA CYS A 28 -24.93 -12.14 10.44
C CYS A 28 -25.10 -12.34 8.93
N ARG A 29 -24.01 -12.63 8.19
CA ARG A 29 -23.91 -12.81 6.72
C ARG A 29 -24.10 -11.55 5.85
N HIS A 30 -24.20 -10.36 6.47
CA HIS A 30 -24.04 -9.10 5.74
C HIS A 30 -22.55 -8.77 5.52
N THR A 31 -22.26 -8.08 4.42
CA THR A 31 -20.89 -7.73 3.98
C THR A 31 -20.70 -6.22 3.95
N PHE A 32 -19.52 -5.74 4.33
CA PHE A 32 -19.12 -4.32 4.31
C PHE A 32 -17.62 -4.20 4.02
N CYS A 33 -17.14 -2.99 3.69
CA CYS A 33 -15.71 -2.76 3.48
C CYS A 33 -14.93 -2.90 4.79
N GLU A 34 -13.69 -3.40 4.72
CA GLU A 34 -12.84 -3.59 5.89
C GLU A 34 -12.59 -2.29 6.69
N PRO A 35 -12.16 -1.16 6.09
CA PRO A 35 -12.05 0.13 6.80
C PRO A 35 -13.37 0.60 7.45
N CYS A 36 -14.51 0.22 6.86
CA CYS A 36 -15.84 0.55 7.36
C CYS A 36 -16.12 -0.23 8.66
N LEU A 37 -15.76 -1.51 8.71
CA LEU A 37 -15.90 -2.34 9.90
C LEU A 37 -14.94 -1.93 11.01
N GLU A 38 -13.70 -1.58 10.67
CA GLU A 38 -12.71 -1.03 11.61
C GLU A 38 -13.21 0.26 12.25
N THR A 39 -13.67 1.22 11.44
CA THR A 39 -14.24 2.51 11.90
C THR A 39 -15.46 2.32 12.81
N MET A 40 -16.29 1.30 12.56
CA MET A 40 -17.47 0.97 13.38
C MET A 40 -17.16 0.08 14.59
N SER A 41 -15.91 -0.40 14.73
CA SER A 41 -15.55 -1.36 15.78
C SER A 41 -15.35 -0.71 17.15
N GLN A 42 -15.60 -1.48 18.20
CA GLN A 42 -15.47 -1.04 19.59
C GLN A 42 -14.74 -2.10 20.41
N ALA A 43 -13.58 -1.73 20.95
CA ALA A 43 -12.85 -2.54 21.92
C ALA A 43 -13.46 -2.36 23.32
N ARG A 44 -13.88 -3.46 23.97
CA ARG A 44 -14.38 -3.47 25.35
C ARG A 44 -13.81 -4.67 26.09
N SER A 45 -13.23 -4.43 27.27
CA SER A 45 -12.58 -5.45 28.13
C SER A 45 -11.61 -6.41 27.41
N GLY A 46 -10.99 -5.97 26.31
CA GLY A 46 -10.06 -6.76 25.48
C GLY A 46 -10.72 -7.68 24.44
N LEU A 47 -12.02 -7.52 24.19
CA LEU A 47 -12.72 -8.08 23.03
C LEU A 47 -13.02 -6.96 22.04
N LEU A 48 -12.89 -7.22 20.74
CA LEU A 48 -13.34 -6.31 19.68
C LEU A 48 -14.76 -6.69 19.25
N THR A 49 -15.61 -5.68 19.05
CA THR A 49 -17.03 -5.89 18.71
C THR A 49 -17.46 -4.94 17.59
N VAL A 50 -18.30 -5.38 16.67
CA VAL A 50 -18.84 -4.54 15.59
C VAL A 50 -20.33 -4.84 15.38
N GLY A 51 -21.15 -3.80 15.34
CA GLY A 51 -22.59 -3.91 15.11
C GLY A 51 -22.92 -3.84 13.63
N CYS A 52 -23.74 -4.76 13.11
CA CYS A 52 -24.18 -4.72 11.71
C CYS A 52 -25.20 -3.57 11.49
N PRO A 53 -24.95 -2.62 10.57
CA PRO A 53 -25.90 -1.54 10.24
C PRO A 53 -27.29 -2.05 9.81
N LEU A 54 -27.33 -3.12 8.99
CA LEU A 54 -28.56 -3.61 8.36
C LEU A 54 -29.48 -4.40 9.31
N CYS A 55 -28.93 -5.12 10.29
CA CYS A 55 -29.72 -6.01 11.15
C CYS A 55 -29.47 -5.87 12.66
N ARG A 56 -28.60 -4.93 13.08
CA ARG A 56 -28.25 -4.63 14.48
C ARG A 56 -27.66 -5.79 15.30
N ARG A 57 -27.41 -6.95 14.70
CA ARG A 57 -26.69 -8.06 15.34
C ARG A 57 -25.23 -7.66 15.55
N VAL A 58 -24.69 -7.94 16.74
CA VAL A 58 -23.27 -7.71 17.06
C VAL A 58 -22.44 -8.92 16.65
N THR A 59 -21.30 -8.67 16.04
CA THR A 59 -20.23 -9.65 15.79
C THR A 59 -19.13 -9.41 16.82
N CYS A 60 -18.78 -10.45 17.58
CA CYS A 60 -17.75 -10.41 18.62
C CYS A 60 -16.52 -11.19 18.15
N ILE A 61 -15.35 -10.57 18.30
CA ILE A 61 -14.05 -11.08 17.87
C ILE A 61 -13.27 -11.60 19.09
N GLY A 62 -12.42 -12.61 18.87
CA GLY A 62 -11.56 -13.18 19.92
C GLY A 62 -10.56 -12.17 20.50
N ARG A 63 -10.07 -12.46 21.71
CA ARG A 63 -9.02 -11.64 22.36
C ARG A 63 -7.74 -11.70 21.52
N GLY A 64 -7.22 -10.54 21.14
CA GLY A 64 -5.96 -10.43 20.39
C GLY A 64 -6.07 -10.72 18.89
N LEU A 65 -7.28 -10.87 18.34
CA LEU A 65 -7.50 -10.95 16.88
C LEU A 65 -8.04 -9.63 16.32
N SER A 66 -7.56 -9.27 15.14
CA SER A 66 -8.09 -8.20 14.30
C SER A 66 -9.40 -8.61 13.58
N LEU A 67 -10.02 -7.66 12.87
CA LEU A 67 -11.11 -7.97 11.94
C LEU A 67 -10.61 -8.74 10.71
N GLN A 68 -9.39 -8.47 10.26
CA GLN A 68 -8.73 -9.12 9.12
C GLN A 68 -8.54 -10.63 9.32
N GLU A 69 -8.14 -11.04 10.54
CA GLU A 69 -7.91 -12.44 10.90
C GLU A 69 -9.20 -13.21 11.18
N ALA A 70 -10.23 -12.53 11.71
CA ALA A 70 -11.43 -13.18 12.22
C ALA A 70 -12.64 -13.15 11.26
N LEU A 71 -12.70 -12.20 10.32
CA LEU A 71 -13.83 -12.07 9.39
C LEU A 71 -13.47 -12.59 8.00
N TRP A 72 -14.33 -13.44 7.45
CA TRP A 72 -14.13 -14.02 6.13
C TRP A 72 -14.33 -12.98 5.03
N VAL A 73 -13.59 -13.10 3.93
CA VAL A 73 -13.86 -12.34 2.70
C VAL A 73 -15.08 -12.95 2.01
N ASN A 74 -15.94 -12.12 1.42
CA ASN A 74 -17.06 -12.58 0.61
C ASN A 74 -16.54 -13.04 -0.76
N SER A 75 -16.35 -14.36 -0.95
CA SER A 75 -15.76 -14.89 -2.19
C SER A 75 -16.54 -14.44 -3.43
N ARG A 76 -17.88 -14.53 -3.42
CA ARG A 76 -18.71 -14.11 -4.55
C ARG A 76 -18.49 -12.65 -4.95
N LEU A 77 -18.25 -11.74 -4.00
CA LEU A 77 -17.90 -10.35 -4.34
C LEU A 77 -16.44 -10.26 -4.81
N TRP A 78 -15.51 -10.95 -4.12
CA TRP A 78 -14.09 -11.00 -4.50
C TRP A 78 -13.85 -11.56 -5.92
N GLU A 79 -14.68 -12.49 -6.38
CA GLU A 79 -14.70 -13.06 -7.73
C GLU A 79 -15.21 -12.05 -8.80
N GLN A 80 -15.89 -10.97 -8.39
CA GLN A 80 -16.47 -9.96 -9.28
C GLN A 80 -15.70 -8.62 -9.30
N ILE A 81 -14.74 -8.41 -8.39
CA ILE A 81 -13.85 -7.23 -8.43
C ILE A 81 -12.95 -7.36 -9.68
N PRO A 82 -12.80 -6.32 -10.52
CA PRO A 82 -11.82 -6.33 -11.61
C PRO A 82 -10.43 -6.64 -11.06
N GLU A 83 -9.67 -7.52 -11.73
CA GLU A 83 -8.23 -7.55 -11.48
C GLU A 83 -7.65 -6.24 -11.98
N GLU A 84 -6.97 -5.51 -11.09
CA GLU A 84 -6.29 -4.26 -11.39
C GLU A 84 -5.09 -4.63 -12.26
N VAL A 85 -5.31 -4.70 -13.58
CA VAL A 85 -4.25 -4.92 -14.57
C VAL A 85 -3.29 -3.73 -14.52
N ASP A 86 -2.00 -4.02 -14.42
CA ASP A 86 -0.97 -3.04 -14.11
C ASP A 86 -0.80 -2.03 -15.27
N ALA A 87 -1.57 -0.94 -15.23
CA ALA A 87 -1.44 0.20 -16.15
C ALA A 87 -0.09 0.95 -16.00
N GLU A 88 0.77 0.49 -15.09
CA GLU A 88 2.15 0.91 -14.91
C GLU A 88 3.10 0.28 -15.97
N ALA A 89 2.61 -0.66 -16.79
CA ALA A 89 3.41 -1.38 -17.79
C ALA A 89 3.46 -0.74 -19.19
N GLU A 90 2.63 0.28 -19.48
CA GLU A 90 2.55 0.90 -20.82
C GLU A 90 3.53 2.10 -20.99
N GLU A 91 4.18 2.58 -19.93
CA GLU A 91 5.11 3.73 -19.99
C GLU A 91 6.55 3.37 -20.44
N GLU A 92 6.93 2.09 -20.55
CA GLU A 92 8.31 1.67 -20.93
C GLU A 92 8.52 1.43 -22.44
N GLU A 93 7.48 1.37 -23.27
CA GLU A 93 7.61 1.03 -24.71
C GLU A 93 7.79 2.24 -25.66
N GLU A 94 7.52 3.49 -25.25
CA GLU A 94 7.58 4.66 -26.15
C GLU A 94 8.99 5.27 -26.37
N GLU A 95 10.03 4.87 -25.63
CA GLU A 95 11.36 5.51 -25.73
C GLU A 95 12.30 4.95 -26.83
N GLU A 96 12.07 3.76 -27.41
CA GLU A 96 13.02 3.17 -28.40
C GLU A 96 12.81 3.61 -29.88
N GLU A 97 11.65 4.14 -30.30
CA GLU A 97 11.39 4.47 -31.71
C GLU A 97 11.97 5.85 -32.17
N GLY A 98 12.77 6.52 -31.34
CA GLY A 98 13.13 7.95 -31.52
C GLY A 98 14.43 8.30 -32.26
N GLU A 99 15.29 7.35 -32.63
CA GLU A 99 16.71 7.63 -33.00
C GLU A 99 17.09 7.47 -34.51
N GLU A 100 16.18 7.58 -35.48
CA GLU A 100 16.51 7.49 -36.92
C GLU A 100 15.90 8.63 -37.79
N GLU A 101 16.68 9.14 -38.76
CA GLU A 101 16.48 10.38 -39.58
C GLU A 101 16.45 11.72 -38.78
N ASP A 102 16.91 12.87 -39.30
CA ASP A 102 17.50 13.22 -40.61
C ASP A 102 18.75 14.12 -40.43
N GLY A 103 19.59 14.22 -41.47
CA GLY A 103 20.87 14.90 -41.44
C GLY A 103 21.01 16.14 -42.33
N LEU A 104 21.65 17.16 -41.74
CA LEU A 104 22.84 17.85 -42.29
C LEU A 104 22.66 19.19 -43.06
N LYS A 105 23.46 20.20 -42.62
CA LYS A 105 23.80 21.52 -43.24
C LYS A 105 22.74 22.65 -43.10
N GLN A 106 23.11 23.95 -43.04
CA GLN A 106 24.42 24.58 -43.35
C GLN A 106 24.79 25.86 -42.52
N GLU A 107 26.05 26.29 -42.68
CA GLU A 107 26.86 27.37 -42.05
C GLU A 107 26.41 28.85 -42.31
N ALA A 108 26.98 29.95 -41.79
CA ALA A 108 28.10 30.33 -40.87
C ALA A 108 27.79 31.75 -40.25
N GLU A 109 28.56 32.49 -39.42
CA GLU A 109 29.82 32.39 -38.63
C GLU A 109 29.72 33.40 -37.43
N GLY A 110 30.80 33.85 -36.75
CA GLY A 110 30.68 34.86 -35.67
C GLY A 110 31.90 35.40 -34.87
N GLU A 111 33.16 35.15 -35.28
CA GLU A 111 34.39 35.81 -34.78
C GLU A 111 34.91 35.58 -33.31
N ARG A 112 36.19 35.98 -33.11
CA ARG A 112 37.14 35.76 -31.98
C ARG A 112 36.86 36.67 -30.74
N ILE A 113 37.54 36.60 -29.57
CA ILE A 113 38.97 36.33 -29.27
C ILE A 113 39.25 35.82 -27.83
N GLU A 114 40.34 35.04 -27.70
CA GLU A 114 41.33 34.80 -26.59
C GLU A 114 41.19 35.43 -25.17
N ALA A 115 41.77 34.88 -24.07
CA ALA A 115 42.35 33.56 -23.74
C ALA A 115 42.85 33.50 -22.25
N LYS A 116 43.25 32.29 -21.78
CA LYS A 116 43.95 31.95 -20.51
C LYS A 116 43.05 31.99 -19.25
N GLN A 117 43.06 31.05 -18.30
CA GLN A 117 44.13 30.13 -17.83
C GLN A 117 43.64 28.70 -17.46
N GLN A 118 44.60 27.79 -17.25
CA GLN A 118 44.49 26.42 -16.71
C GLN A 118 45.16 26.35 -15.31
N PRO A 119 45.20 25.21 -14.59
CA PRO A 119 44.22 24.12 -14.44
C PRO A 119 44.02 23.68 -12.96
N SER A 120 43.07 22.77 -12.69
CA SER A 120 43.32 21.64 -11.76
C SER A 120 42.38 20.47 -12.05
N SER A 121 42.80 19.26 -11.68
CA SER A 121 42.05 18.02 -11.85
C SER A 121 41.56 17.50 -10.50
N GLN A 122 40.42 16.77 -10.47
CA GLN A 122 40.31 15.50 -9.73
C GLN A 122 39.00 14.73 -9.92
N ALA A 123 39.14 13.40 -9.88
CA ALA A 123 38.24 12.41 -9.28
C ALA A 123 36.74 12.39 -9.64
N GLU A 124 36.42 11.57 -10.64
CA GLU A 124 35.59 10.34 -10.56
C GLU A 124 34.39 10.18 -9.57
N ARG A 125 33.55 9.20 -9.97
CA ARG A 125 32.60 8.38 -9.19
C ARG A 125 31.22 8.98 -8.98
N THR A 126 30.24 8.31 -9.58
CA THR A 126 28.80 8.57 -9.50
C THR A 126 28.31 8.48 -8.05
N LYS A 127 27.41 9.41 -7.67
CA LYS A 127 26.79 9.44 -6.34
C LYS A 127 25.31 9.12 -6.43
N LEU A 128 24.98 7.83 -6.40
CA LEU A 128 23.62 7.36 -6.14
C LEU A 128 23.20 7.87 -4.75
N LYS A 129 22.14 8.70 -4.70
CA LYS A 129 21.62 9.29 -3.46
C LYS A 129 20.43 8.47 -2.96
N LEU A 130 20.66 7.59 -1.98
CA LEU A 130 19.54 6.89 -1.32
C LEU A 130 18.71 7.88 -0.46
N PRO A 131 17.37 7.85 -0.52
CA PRO A 131 16.50 8.66 0.35
C PRO A 131 16.66 8.36 1.85
N ALA A 132 16.48 9.39 2.68
CA ALA A 132 16.98 9.43 4.05
C ALA A 132 16.06 8.84 5.15
N PHE A 133 15.43 7.68 4.90
CA PHE A 133 14.44 7.09 5.83
C PHE A 133 14.92 5.92 6.70
N PHE A 134 16.13 5.38 6.50
CA PHE A 134 16.69 4.32 7.36
C PHE A 134 17.20 4.86 8.71
N ARG A 135 16.26 5.23 9.61
CA ARG A 135 16.55 5.60 11.00
C ARG A 135 16.01 4.59 12.01
N LYS A 136 16.90 3.67 12.39
CA LYS A 136 16.93 2.95 13.67
C LYS A 136 15.73 2.06 14.01
N PHE A 137 15.77 0.81 13.55
CA PHE A 137 15.32 -0.32 14.39
C PHE A 137 16.56 -0.95 15.05
N SER A 138 16.57 -0.99 16.38
CA SER A 138 17.62 -1.64 17.17
C SER A 138 17.04 -2.90 17.83
N LEU A 139 17.48 -4.08 17.39
CA LEU A 139 17.10 -5.34 18.03
C LEU A 139 17.69 -5.42 19.45
N THR A 140 16.85 -5.24 20.48
CA THR A 140 17.17 -5.61 21.85
C THR A 140 17.07 -7.13 22.00
N LYS A 141 18.23 -7.79 21.95
CA LYS A 141 18.35 -9.25 22.04
C LYS A 141 17.77 -9.79 23.35
N GLN A 142 16.89 -10.78 23.24
CA GLN A 142 16.23 -11.47 24.35
C GLN A 142 17.24 -12.04 25.35
N HIS A 143 17.08 -11.72 26.65
CA HIS A 143 17.84 -12.35 27.73
C HIS A 143 17.03 -13.49 28.35
N GLN A 144 17.71 -14.57 28.74
CA GLN A 144 17.10 -15.80 29.23
C GLN A 144 16.95 -15.75 30.75
N GLU A 145 15.73 -15.85 31.26
CA GLU A 145 15.50 -15.97 32.70
C GLU A 145 15.83 -17.39 33.18
N ARG A 146 16.66 -17.47 34.22
CA ARG A 146 17.13 -18.74 34.81
C ARG A 146 16.20 -19.15 35.94
N ILE A 147 15.40 -20.18 35.71
CA ILE A 147 14.59 -20.82 36.77
C ILE A 147 15.53 -21.34 37.86
N VAL A 148 15.24 -21.00 39.12
CA VAL A 148 15.95 -21.49 40.30
C VAL A 148 15.02 -22.48 41.04
N PRO A 149 15.48 -23.70 41.38
CA PRO A 149 14.71 -24.59 42.24
C PRO A 149 14.62 -24.00 43.66
N GLY A 150 13.40 -23.76 44.15
CA GLY A 150 13.15 -23.40 45.54
C GLY A 150 13.13 -24.64 46.42
N SER A 151 14.02 -24.71 47.40
CA SER A 151 14.03 -25.79 48.41
C SER A 151 13.37 -25.33 49.71
N ASN A 152 12.32 -26.03 50.14
CA ASN A 152 11.97 -26.25 51.55
C ASN A 152 11.03 -27.46 51.64
#